data_AF-A0A7U9NJH6-F1
#
_entry.id   AF-A0A7U9NJH6-F1
#
_cell.length_a   1.000
_cell.length_b   1.000
_cell.length_c   1.000
_cell.angle_alpha   90.00
_cell.angle_beta   90.00
_cell.angle_gamma   90.00
#
_symmetry.space_group_name_H-M   'P 1'
#
loop_
_entity.id
_entity.type
_entity.pdbx_description
1 polymer ?
#
loop_
_entity_poly.entity_id
_entity_poly.type
_entity_poly.pdbx_seq_one_letter_code
_entity_poly.pdbx_strand_id
1 'polypeptide(L)'
;MKKRTAVLVLAIVLSFSLFGCGNNADQKQEEPQEETEQEEAQQEEIQEDIETENFLFLKEVGKVEYLLGEFEWEESTIEFTTQYETDVYDMEGRKVGYIKSDVPVTITEHGINSGWYRFKNPENGTDYEYLCVRRDDVDSQVQNETETQNLEEQAETPILSDEYIEEQRMFDEAMDLIDENKTYTIEEFHALFKDICEKFGTIYDVEVKEQFIGTPAKFTLNLNGKELKNIINDQQFFWYILYGPTGSNPVDIYFGIDENLDTSRDFEATLFIRFHKENN
;
A
#
# COMPACT_ATOMS: atom_id res chain seq x y z
N MET A 1 25.82 24.13 -32.31
CA MET A 1 26.80 23.03 -32.18
C MET A 1 26.16 21.95 -31.33
N LYS A 2 26.12 20.72 -31.87
CA LYS A 2 25.47 19.54 -31.29
C LYS A 2 26.17 19.12 -29.99
N LYS A 3 25.42 18.78 -28.94
CA LYS A 3 25.88 17.82 -27.93
C LYS A 3 24.78 16.79 -27.75
N ARG A 4 25.23 15.54 -27.88
CA ARG A 4 24.46 14.31 -28.03
C ARG A 4 24.11 13.79 -26.65
N THR A 5 22.84 13.47 -26.41
CA THR A 5 22.42 12.67 -25.26
C THR A 5 22.42 11.21 -25.70
N ALA A 6 23.31 10.42 -25.09
CA ALA A 6 23.39 8.98 -25.31
C ALA A 6 22.30 8.31 -24.47
N VAL A 7 21.35 7.66 -25.14
CA VAL A 7 20.39 6.75 -24.51
C VAL A 7 21.10 5.40 -24.35
N LEU A 8 21.25 4.97 -23.11
CA LEU A 8 21.83 3.68 -22.75
C LEU A 8 20.70 2.64 -22.78
N VAL A 9 20.63 1.88 -23.87
CA VAL A 9 19.71 0.74 -24.00
C VAL A 9 20.36 -0.46 -23.33
N LEU A 10 19.86 -0.85 -22.16
CA LEU A 10 20.25 -2.08 -21.49
C LEU A 10 19.32 -3.21 -21.98
N ALA A 11 19.78 -4.00 -22.94
CA ALA A 11 19.10 -5.21 -23.37
C ALA A 11 19.57 -6.38 -22.50
N ILE A 12 18.69 -6.91 -21.64
CA ILE A 12 18.92 -8.16 -20.91
C ILE A 12 18.32 -9.30 -21.74
N VAL A 13 19.19 -10.18 -22.21
CA VAL A 13 18.85 -11.42 -22.92
C VAL A 13 18.52 -12.48 -21.88
N LEU A 14 17.26 -12.91 -21.79
CA LEU A 14 16.86 -14.09 -21.02
C LEU A 14 17.05 -15.35 -21.88
N SER A 15 18.16 -16.04 -21.65
CA SER A 15 18.39 -17.41 -22.12
C SER A 15 17.65 -18.40 -21.23
N PHE A 16 16.54 -18.97 -21.72
CA PHE A 16 15.91 -20.14 -21.10
C PHE A 16 16.72 -21.40 -21.44
N SER A 17 17.31 -22.03 -20.42
CA SER A 17 17.82 -23.39 -20.52
C SER A 17 16.73 -24.41 -20.20
N LEU A 18 16.53 -25.30 -21.17
CA LEU A 18 15.68 -26.48 -21.17
C LEU A 18 16.10 -27.53 -20.11
N PHE A 19 15.14 -27.92 -19.27
CA PHE A 19 14.96 -29.27 -18.72
C PHE A 19 13.43 -29.44 -18.59
N GLY A 20 12.76 -30.51 -19.01
CA GLY A 20 13.18 -31.85 -19.40
C GLY A 20 12.03 -32.78 -18.97
N CYS A 21 11.43 -33.48 -19.94
CA CYS A 21 10.31 -34.42 -19.80
C CYS A 21 10.47 -35.46 -18.68
N GLY A 22 9.36 -35.94 -18.12
CA GLY A 22 9.41 -37.07 -17.18
C GLY A 22 8.07 -37.68 -16.80
N ASN A 23 7.31 -38.14 -17.80
CA ASN A 23 6.10 -38.96 -17.70
C ASN A 23 6.28 -40.20 -16.79
N ASN A 24 5.29 -40.52 -15.94
CA ASN A 24 4.59 -41.82 -15.98
C ASN A 24 3.49 -41.93 -14.91
N ALA A 25 2.40 -42.53 -15.37
CA ALA A 25 1.17 -42.86 -14.69
C ALA A 25 1.33 -43.87 -13.56
N ASP A 26 0.42 -43.84 -12.58
CA ASP A 26 -0.41 -45.00 -12.27
C ASP A 26 -1.67 -44.59 -11.51
N GLN A 27 -2.83 -44.99 -12.05
CA GLN A 27 -4.13 -44.90 -11.41
C GLN A 27 -4.31 -46.08 -10.45
N LYS A 28 -4.78 -45.82 -9.22
CA LYS A 28 -5.62 -46.76 -8.47
C LYS A 28 -6.68 -45.99 -7.68
N GLN A 29 -7.90 -46.45 -7.83
CA GLN A 29 -9.15 -45.97 -7.25
C GLN A 29 -9.66 -47.01 -6.24
N GLU A 30 -10.12 -46.57 -5.07
CA GLU A 30 -11.17 -47.14 -4.17
C GLU A 30 -11.13 -46.31 -2.87
N GLU A 31 -11.99 -45.29 -2.71
CA GLU A 31 -13.32 -45.25 -2.04
C GLU A 31 -13.28 -45.22 -0.49
N PRO A 32 -14.26 -44.58 0.18
CA PRO A 32 -14.09 -43.33 0.91
C PRO A 32 -14.08 -43.50 2.44
N GLN A 33 -13.28 -42.70 3.14
CA GLN A 33 -13.39 -42.54 4.59
C GLN A 33 -14.10 -41.23 4.91
N GLU A 34 -15.18 -41.35 5.69
CA GLU A 34 -15.87 -40.27 6.37
C GLU A 34 -14.87 -39.48 7.23
N GLU A 35 -14.56 -38.24 6.82
CA GLU A 35 -13.99 -37.24 7.72
C GLU A 35 -15.12 -36.34 8.20
N THR A 36 -15.34 -36.44 9.50
CA THR A 36 -16.20 -35.59 10.31
C THR A 36 -15.85 -34.12 10.04
N GLU A 37 -16.77 -33.35 9.47
CA GLU A 37 -16.72 -31.89 9.47
C GLU A 37 -16.75 -31.43 10.92
N GLN A 38 -15.57 -31.17 11.46
CA GLN A 38 -15.40 -30.38 12.65
C GLN A 38 -15.40 -28.92 12.18
N GLU A 39 -16.56 -28.28 12.27
CA GLU A 39 -16.66 -26.81 12.24
C GLU A 39 -15.75 -26.27 13.35
N GLU A 40 -14.50 -25.96 13.00
CA GLU A 40 -13.72 -25.00 13.74
C GLU A 40 -14.43 -23.66 13.59
N ALA A 41 -15.29 -23.37 14.57
CA ALA A 41 -15.65 -22.01 14.87
C ALA A 41 -14.33 -21.25 15.03
N GLN A 42 -13.98 -20.43 14.03
CA GLN A 42 -13.02 -19.35 14.19
C GLN A 42 -13.55 -18.50 15.34
N GLN A 43 -13.05 -18.76 16.55
CA GLN A 43 -13.05 -17.76 17.59
C GLN A 43 -12.25 -16.60 17.00
N GLU A 44 -12.93 -15.51 16.66
CA GLU A 44 -12.30 -14.20 16.63
C GLU A 44 -11.57 -14.07 17.96
N GLU A 45 -10.26 -14.24 17.92
CA GLU A 45 -9.39 -13.96 19.05
C GLU A 45 -9.59 -12.47 19.31
N ILE A 46 -10.29 -12.13 20.39
CA ILE A 46 -10.41 -10.76 20.85
C ILE A 46 -9.00 -10.36 21.25
N GLN A 47 -8.22 -9.84 20.31
CA GLN A 47 -6.95 -9.19 20.61
C GLN A 47 -7.31 -8.04 21.54
N GLU A 48 -6.69 -7.97 22.71
CA GLU A 48 -6.85 -6.86 23.65
C GLU A 48 -5.64 -5.92 23.50
N ASP A 49 -5.76 -4.68 23.98
CA ASP A 49 -4.61 -3.79 24.07
C ASP A 49 -3.49 -4.49 24.85
N ILE A 50 -2.25 -4.34 24.39
CA ILE A 50 -1.09 -4.92 25.07
C ILE A 50 -0.52 -3.86 25.99
N GLU A 51 -0.88 -3.95 27.27
CA GLU A 51 -0.36 -3.07 28.30
C GLU A 51 0.83 -3.71 29.01
N THR A 52 1.96 -3.00 29.02
CA THR A 52 3.17 -3.40 29.76
C THR A 52 3.48 -2.39 30.86
N GLU A 53 4.59 -2.57 31.59
CA GLU A 53 5.02 -1.60 32.61
C GLU A 53 5.28 -0.22 31.99
N ASN A 54 5.83 -0.18 30.78
CA ASN A 54 6.35 1.02 30.15
C ASN A 54 5.54 1.50 28.94
N PHE A 55 4.75 0.62 28.31
CA PHE A 55 4.03 0.93 27.07
C PHE A 55 2.56 0.52 27.15
N LEU A 56 1.74 1.13 26.29
CA LEU A 56 0.45 0.60 25.90
C LEU A 56 0.42 0.53 24.38
N PHE A 57 0.20 -0.67 23.84
CA PHE A 57 -0.03 -0.88 22.41
C PHE A 57 -1.51 -1.07 22.14
N LEU A 58 -2.02 -0.35 21.15
CA LEU A 58 -3.41 -0.37 20.76
C LEU A 58 -3.72 -1.68 20.03
N LYS A 59 -4.83 -2.33 20.38
CA LYS A 59 -5.40 -3.42 19.60
C LYS A 59 -5.69 -3.00 18.17
N GLU A 60 -6.39 -1.88 18.04
CA GLU A 60 -6.73 -1.30 16.74
C GLU A 60 -5.70 -0.24 16.43
N VAL A 61 -4.75 -0.61 15.57
CA VAL A 61 -3.73 0.31 15.07
C VAL A 61 -4.38 1.46 14.32
N GLY A 62 -3.85 2.67 14.51
CA GLY A 62 -4.31 3.85 13.80
C GLY A 62 -4.13 3.72 12.28
N LYS A 63 -4.80 4.62 11.54
CA LYS A 63 -4.52 4.80 10.11
C LYS A 63 -3.07 5.24 9.90
N VAL A 64 -2.57 5.08 8.67
CA VAL A 64 -1.26 5.64 8.29
C VAL A 64 -1.36 7.16 8.38
N GLU A 65 -0.55 7.78 9.23
CA GLU A 65 -0.49 9.24 9.40
C GLU A 65 0.77 9.84 8.74
N TYR A 66 1.83 9.04 8.61
CA TYR A 66 3.15 9.47 8.15
C TYR A 66 3.80 8.43 7.21
N LEU A 67 4.56 8.87 6.20
CA LEU A 67 5.28 7.96 5.29
C LEU A 67 6.69 7.64 5.82
N LEU A 68 6.78 6.89 6.92
CA LEU A 68 8.06 6.61 7.59
C LEU A 68 8.90 5.52 6.90
N GLY A 69 8.26 4.68 6.07
CA GLY A 69 8.91 3.56 5.38
C GLY A 69 9.93 3.98 4.31
N GLU A 70 9.86 5.22 3.84
CA GLU A 70 10.77 5.76 2.82
C GLU A 70 12.01 6.45 3.40
N PHE A 71 12.12 6.52 4.72
CA PHE A 71 13.20 7.27 5.36
C PHE A 71 14.50 6.47 5.40
N GLU A 72 15.61 7.17 5.14
CA GLU A 72 16.94 6.69 5.48
C GLU A 72 17.24 7.04 6.94
N TRP A 73 17.83 6.10 7.68
CA TRP A 73 18.09 6.22 9.10
C TRP A 73 19.59 6.18 9.37
N GLU A 74 20.06 7.05 10.26
CA GLU A 74 21.46 7.11 10.70
C GLU A 74 21.55 6.91 12.22
N GLU A 75 22.60 6.20 12.66
CA GLU A 75 22.87 5.92 14.07
C GLU A 75 22.90 7.22 14.89
N SER A 76 22.21 7.21 16.02
CA SER A 76 22.19 8.30 16.99
C SER A 76 22.06 7.70 18.39
N THR A 77 22.40 8.45 19.43
CA THR A 77 22.16 7.97 20.80
C THR A 77 21.66 9.13 21.63
N ILE A 78 20.37 9.06 21.97
CA ILE A 78 19.71 10.04 22.83
C ILE A 78 19.04 9.26 23.95
N GLU A 79 19.43 9.56 25.19
CA GLU A 79 18.81 9.00 26.38
C GLU A 79 17.91 10.08 26.99
N PHE A 80 16.66 9.72 27.27
CA PHE A 80 15.73 10.61 27.96
C PHE A 80 14.78 9.80 28.83
N THR A 81 14.11 10.48 29.76
CA THR A 81 12.99 9.92 30.51
C THR A 81 11.74 10.66 30.09
N THR A 82 10.70 9.94 29.70
CA THR A 82 9.42 10.55 29.32
C THR A 82 8.87 11.34 30.51
N GLN A 83 8.43 12.58 30.27
CA GLN A 83 7.74 13.42 31.25
C GLN A 83 6.22 13.29 31.12
N TYR A 84 5.75 12.87 29.95
CA TYR A 84 4.34 12.66 29.63
C TYR A 84 4.21 11.50 28.63
N GLU A 85 2.98 11.03 28.42
CA GLU A 85 2.70 9.95 27.46
C GLU A 85 3.18 10.36 26.06
N THR A 86 4.07 9.56 25.48
CA THR A 86 4.69 9.86 24.18
C THR A 86 4.22 8.87 23.14
N ASP A 87 3.53 9.36 22.11
CA ASP A 87 2.99 8.50 21.05
C ASP A 87 4.11 7.75 20.31
N VAL A 88 3.87 6.47 20.03
CA VAL A 88 4.75 5.64 19.21
C VAL A 88 4.04 5.19 17.93
N TYR A 89 4.82 5.14 16.86
CA TYR A 89 4.38 4.77 15.52
C TYR A 89 5.19 3.58 15.03
N ASP A 90 4.63 2.79 14.11
CA ASP A 90 5.39 1.76 13.41
C ASP A 90 6.18 2.34 12.22
N MET A 91 6.87 1.47 11.49
CA MET A 91 7.63 1.86 10.29
C MET A 91 6.73 2.25 9.11
N GLU A 92 5.44 1.92 9.14
CA GLU A 92 4.45 2.38 8.16
C GLU A 92 3.84 3.73 8.55
N GLY A 93 4.21 4.26 9.72
CA GLY A 93 3.73 5.54 10.25
C GLY A 93 2.29 5.50 10.74
N ARG A 94 1.80 4.34 11.17
CA ARG A 94 0.56 4.19 11.94
C ARG A 94 0.84 4.40 13.41
N LYS A 95 -0.05 5.09 14.13
CA LYS A 95 0.03 5.16 15.60
C LYS A 95 -0.28 3.77 16.18
N VAL A 96 0.68 3.20 16.90
CA VAL A 96 0.56 1.83 17.47
C VAL A 96 0.39 1.83 18.98
N GLY A 97 0.56 2.98 19.63
CA GLY A 97 0.52 3.05 21.08
C GLY A 97 1.16 4.32 21.62
N TYR A 98 1.57 4.25 22.88
CA TYR A 98 2.36 5.29 23.52
C TYR A 98 3.27 4.71 24.62
N ILE A 99 4.36 5.41 24.88
CA ILE A 99 5.23 5.21 26.05
C ILE A 99 4.57 5.93 27.22
N LYS A 100 4.46 5.28 28.37
CA LYS A 100 3.96 5.88 29.61
C LYS A 100 4.93 6.96 30.12
N SER A 101 4.47 7.81 31.03
CA SER A 101 5.32 8.80 31.70
C SER A 101 6.33 8.15 32.64
N ASP A 102 7.43 8.84 32.93
CA ASP A 102 8.53 8.44 33.81
C ASP A 102 9.27 7.17 33.35
N VAL A 103 9.27 6.89 32.04
CA VAL A 103 9.94 5.75 31.43
C VAL A 103 11.28 6.17 30.82
N PRO A 104 12.40 5.54 31.20
CA PRO A 104 13.68 5.77 30.54
C PRO A 104 13.71 5.11 29.16
N VAL A 105 14.08 5.87 28.14
CA VAL A 105 14.13 5.44 26.74
C VAL A 105 15.48 5.83 26.12
N THR A 106 16.02 4.94 25.29
CA THR A 106 17.23 5.18 24.49
C THR A 106 16.89 5.14 23.01
N ILE A 107 16.93 6.30 22.36
CA ILE A 107 16.89 6.42 20.91
C ILE A 107 18.19 5.90 20.32
N THR A 108 18.10 5.08 19.28
CA THR A 108 19.28 4.48 18.62
C THR A 108 19.52 5.03 17.21
N GLU A 109 18.52 5.64 16.58
CA GLU A 109 18.62 6.13 15.20
C GLU A 109 17.75 7.38 14.99
N HIS A 110 18.15 8.21 14.04
CA HIS A 110 17.39 9.36 13.58
C HIS A 110 17.17 9.29 12.08
N GLY A 111 16.02 9.77 11.60
CA GLY A 111 15.76 9.83 10.18
C GLY A 111 16.49 11.02 9.57
N ILE A 112 17.25 10.77 8.50
CA ILE A 112 18.01 11.78 7.77
C ILE A 112 17.04 12.80 7.18
N ASN A 113 17.30 14.10 7.39
CA ASN A 113 16.42 15.20 6.97
C ASN A 113 14.96 15.02 7.40
N SER A 114 14.70 14.45 8.59
CA SER A 114 13.36 14.22 9.11
C SER A 114 13.22 14.69 10.57
N GLY A 115 11.97 14.91 10.99
CA GLY A 115 11.58 15.16 12.38
C GLY A 115 11.33 13.89 13.20
N TRP A 116 11.96 12.76 12.87
CA TRP A 116 11.71 11.47 13.51
C TRP A 116 12.95 10.83 14.11
N TYR A 117 12.71 10.11 15.20
CA TYR A 117 13.64 9.18 15.82
C TYR A 117 13.04 7.77 15.80
N ARG A 118 13.90 6.76 15.85
CA ARG A 118 13.46 5.38 16.08
C ARG A 118 14.38 4.64 17.04
N PHE A 119 13.82 3.60 17.65
CA PHE A 119 14.53 2.68 18.53
C PHE A 119 13.96 1.28 18.39
N LYS A 120 14.77 0.28 18.75
CA LYS A 120 14.31 -1.10 18.80
C LYS A 120 13.23 -1.26 19.85
N ASN A 121 12.15 -1.94 19.49
CA ASN A 121 11.07 -2.21 20.42
C ASN A 121 11.57 -3.08 21.59
N PRO A 122 11.47 -2.62 22.86
CA PRO A 122 11.91 -3.40 24.01
C PRO A 122 10.86 -4.42 24.48
N GLU A 123 9.62 -4.31 24.02
CA GLU A 123 8.49 -5.08 24.53
C GLU A 123 8.28 -6.38 23.74
N ASN A 124 8.10 -7.48 24.46
CA ASN A 124 7.74 -8.76 23.87
C ASN A 124 6.23 -8.84 23.65
N GLY A 125 5.80 -9.65 22.67
CA GLY A 125 4.38 -9.87 22.40
C GLY A 125 3.77 -8.92 21.37
N THR A 126 4.59 -8.11 20.71
CA THR A 126 4.21 -7.32 19.53
C THR A 126 5.13 -7.70 18.36
N ASP A 127 4.66 -7.47 17.13
CA ASP A 127 5.42 -7.79 15.92
C ASP A 127 6.30 -6.62 15.42
N TYR A 128 6.33 -5.51 16.15
CA TYR A 128 7.11 -4.33 15.77
C TYR A 128 8.59 -4.52 16.12
N GLU A 129 9.46 -4.53 15.10
CA GLU A 129 10.92 -4.55 15.33
C GLU A 129 11.43 -3.19 15.83
N TYR A 130 10.88 -2.11 15.28
CA TYR A 130 11.23 -0.73 15.60
C TYR A 130 9.98 0.08 15.94
N LEU A 131 10.15 1.05 16.84
CA LEU A 131 9.17 2.07 17.16
C LEU A 131 9.72 3.44 16.80
N CYS A 132 8.86 4.27 16.23
CA CYS A 132 9.15 5.63 15.80
C CYS A 132 8.51 6.63 16.76
N VAL A 133 9.22 7.71 17.07
CA VAL A 133 8.72 8.83 17.88
C VAL A 133 9.10 10.16 17.23
N ARG A 134 8.27 11.18 17.42
CA ARG A 134 8.58 12.50 16.88
C ARG A 134 9.74 13.12 17.65
N ARG A 135 10.67 13.72 16.91
CA ARG A 135 11.81 14.45 17.47
C ARG A 135 11.36 15.55 18.41
N ASP A 136 10.34 16.32 18.06
CA ASP A 136 9.84 17.42 18.89
C ASP A 136 9.32 16.93 20.26
N ASP A 137 8.67 15.76 20.29
CA ASP A 137 8.19 15.16 21.54
C ASP A 137 9.36 14.73 22.42
N VAL A 138 10.40 14.13 21.84
CA VAL A 138 11.63 13.76 22.57
C VAL A 138 12.38 15.00 23.05
N ASP A 139 12.67 15.94 22.14
CA ASP A 139 13.49 17.12 22.42
C ASP A 139 12.85 18.03 23.47
N SER A 140 11.52 18.19 23.45
CA SER A 140 10.81 18.96 24.48
C SER A 140 10.91 18.33 25.87
N GLN A 141 11.11 17.02 25.95
CA GLN A 141 11.29 16.27 27.19
C GLN A 141 12.76 16.19 27.63
N VAL A 142 13.71 16.32 26.70
CA VAL A 142 15.16 16.37 26.96
C VAL A 142 15.62 17.76 27.43
N GLN A 143 14.97 18.83 26.99
CA GLN A 143 15.39 20.23 27.22
C GLN A 143 15.41 20.72 28.68
N ASN A 144 15.18 19.84 29.67
CA ASN A 144 15.39 20.15 31.07
C ASN A 144 16.84 19.98 31.58
N GLU A 145 17.80 19.48 30.78
CA GLU A 145 19.17 19.26 31.31
C GLU A 145 20.37 19.91 30.61
N THR A 146 20.39 20.38 29.35
CA THR A 146 21.49 21.27 28.88
C THR A 146 21.20 22.02 27.57
N GLU A 147 21.69 23.27 27.49
CA GLU A 147 21.54 24.22 26.38
C GLU A 147 22.23 23.81 25.05
N THR A 148 21.44 23.88 23.96
CA THR A 148 21.70 24.35 22.58
C THR A 148 22.92 23.85 21.79
N GLN A 149 22.68 23.18 20.64
CA GLN A 149 23.25 23.54 19.32
C GLN A 149 22.67 22.73 18.14
N ASN A 150 22.48 23.43 17.02
CA ASN A 150 22.08 22.99 15.67
C ASN A 150 20.58 22.81 15.40
N LEU A 151 19.89 23.94 15.25
CA LEU A 151 18.73 24.03 14.35
C LEU A 151 19.25 23.96 12.91
N GLU A 152 19.53 22.77 12.41
CA GLU A 152 19.48 22.54 10.96
C GLU A 152 18.03 22.75 10.51
N GLU A 153 17.89 23.36 9.33
CA GLU A 153 16.62 23.72 8.71
C GLU A 153 15.72 22.48 8.67
N GLN A 154 14.79 22.43 9.64
CA GLN A 154 13.93 21.30 9.91
C GLN A 154 13.06 21.10 8.67
N ALA A 155 13.30 20.02 7.93
CA ALA A 155 12.33 19.60 6.94
C ALA A 155 11.06 19.26 7.73
N GLU A 156 10.02 20.08 7.59
CA GLU A 156 8.68 19.71 8.03
C GLU A 156 8.40 18.35 7.38
N THR A 157 8.36 17.30 8.19
CA THR A 157 7.89 16.00 7.73
C THR A 157 6.47 16.23 7.24
N PRO A 158 6.17 15.94 5.96
CA PRO A 158 4.84 16.16 5.43
C PRO A 158 3.84 15.44 6.32
N ILE A 159 3.02 16.19 7.05
CA ILE A 159 1.81 15.64 7.64
C ILE A 159 0.92 15.39 6.43
N LEU A 160 0.62 14.13 6.16
CA LEU A 160 -0.30 13.79 5.08
C LEU A 160 -1.65 14.45 5.39
N SER A 161 -2.26 15.10 4.39
CA SER A 161 -3.64 15.55 4.56
C SER A 161 -4.54 14.33 4.78
N ASP A 162 -5.61 14.48 5.57
CA ASP A 162 -6.61 13.42 5.71
C ASP A 162 -7.12 12.93 4.34
N GLU A 163 -7.21 13.85 3.37
CA GLU A 163 -7.56 13.55 1.98
C GLU A 163 -6.55 12.59 1.32
N TYR A 164 -5.24 12.86 1.42
CA TYR A 164 -4.22 11.99 0.83
C TYR A 164 -4.13 10.63 1.53
N ILE A 165 -4.35 10.59 2.85
CA ILE A 165 -4.40 9.33 3.61
C ILE A 165 -5.55 8.45 3.10
N GLU A 166 -6.74 9.04 2.93
CA GLU A 166 -7.89 8.30 2.40
C GLU A 166 -7.67 7.88 0.94
N GLU A 167 -7.04 8.70 0.11
CA GLU A 167 -6.67 8.34 -1.26
C GLU A 167 -5.71 7.15 -1.32
N GLN A 168 -4.68 7.15 -0.46
CA GLN A 168 -3.74 6.02 -0.36
C GLN A 168 -4.44 4.76 0.14
N ARG A 169 -5.31 4.87 1.15
CA ARG A 169 -6.11 3.74 1.65
C ARG A 169 -6.99 3.14 0.54
N MET A 170 -7.68 3.97 -0.23
CA MET A 170 -8.50 3.51 -1.36
C MET A 170 -7.65 2.82 -2.43
N PHE A 171 -6.44 3.32 -2.69
CA PHE A 171 -5.48 2.71 -3.60
C PHE A 171 -5.06 1.32 -3.14
N ASP A 172 -4.61 1.19 -1.89
CA ASP A 172 -4.15 -0.08 -1.33
C ASP A 172 -5.28 -1.12 -1.33
N GLU A 173 -6.46 -0.74 -0.87
CA GLU A 173 -7.65 -1.62 -0.89
C GLU A 173 -8.02 -2.07 -2.30
N ALA A 174 -7.91 -1.19 -3.30
CA ALA A 174 -8.20 -1.55 -4.70
C ALA A 174 -7.13 -2.47 -5.30
N MET A 175 -5.86 -2.29 -4.92
CA MET A 175 -4.76 -3.14 -5.36
C MET A 175 -4.84 -4.55 -4.77
N ASP A 176 -5.34 -4.69 -3.54
CA ASP A 176 -5.52 -5.97 -2.86
C ASP A 176 -6.64 -6.83 -3.46
N LEU A 177 -7.59 -6.22 -4.19
CA LEU A 177 -8.61 -6.96 -4.94
C LEU A 177 -8.03 -7.78 -6.10
N ILE A 178 -6.80 -7.44 -6.55
CA ILE A 178 -6.17 -8.08 -7.70
C ILE A 178 -5.33 -9.28 -7.23
N ASP A 179 -5.89 -10.49 -7.36
CA ASP A 179 -5.16 -11.74 -7.17
C ASP A 179 -4.10 -11.93 -8.26
N GLU A 180 -2.82 -11.79 -7.88
CA GLU A 180 -1.66 -11.90 -8.77
C GLU A 180 -1.49 -13.29 -9.41
N ASN A 181 -2.03 -14.33 -8.77
CA ASN A 181 -1.89 -15.72 -9.23
C ASN A 181 -3.03 -16.16 -10.15
N LYS A 182 -4.04 -15.32 -10.34
CA LYS A 182 -5.20 -15.59 -11.17
C LYS A 182 -5.03 -15.05 -12.59
N THR A 183 -5.56 -15.77 -13.57
CA THR A 183 -5.88 -15.20 -14.88
C THR A 183 -7.39 -15.04 -14.98
N TYR A 184 -7.84 -13.81 -15.15
CA TYR A 184 -9.25 -13.45 -15.22
C TYR A 184 -9.83 -13.78 -16.60
N THR A 185 -11.08 -14.21 -16.63
CA THR A 185 -11.91 -14.10 -17.84
C THR A 185 -12.34 -12.64 -18.06
N ILE A 186 -12.86 -12.30 -19.25
CA ILE A 186 -13.38 -10.95 -19.52
C ILE A 186 -14.51 -10.58 -18.55
N GLU A 187 -15.41 -11.53 -18.27
CA GLU A 187 -16.52 -11.33 -17.32
C GLU A 187 -16.02 -11.07 -15.90
N GLU A 188 -15.05 -11.85 -15.42
CA GLU A 188 -14.45 -11.63 -14.10
C GLU A 188 -13.65 -10.33 -14.03
N PHE A 189 -12.99 -9.94 -15.12
CA PHE A 189 -12.31 -8.65 -15.20
C PHE A 189 -13.29 -7.48 -15.06
N HIS A 190 -14.46 -7.55 -15.72
CA HIS A 190 -15.51 -6.55 -15.57
C HIS A 190 -16.05 -6.50 -14.14
N ALA A 191 -16.24 -7.65 -13.49
CA ALA A 191 -16.65 -7.71 -12.10
C ALA A 191 -15.59 -7.10 -11.16
N LEU A 192 -14.32 -7.47 -11.32
CA LEU A 192 -13.20 -6.91 -10.57
C LEU A 192 -13.14 -5.39 -10.68
N PHE A 193 -13.24 -4.85 -11.91
CA PHE A 193 -13.17 -3.40 -12.10
C PHE A 193 -14.39 -2.65 -11.56
N LYS A 194 -15.53 -3.33 -11.45
CA LYS A 194 -16.68 -2.78 -10.74
C LYS A 194 -16.39 -2.63 -9.25
N ASP A 195 -15.89 -3.67 -8.61
CA ASP A 195 -15.53 -3.65 -7.19
C ASP A 195 -14.43 -2.60 -6.91
N ILE A 196 -13.45 -2.47 -7.81
CA ILE A 196 -12.42 -1.43 -7.75
C ILE A 196 -13.05 -0.02 -7.84
N CYS A 197 -13.93 0.24 -8.80
CA CYS A 197 -14.54 1.58 -8.93
C CYS A 197 -15.41 1.93 -7.71
N GLU A 198 -16.08 0.93 -7.10
CA GLU A 198 -16.83 1.12 -5.85
C GLU A 198 -15.92 1.60 -4.70
N LYS A 199 -14.64 1.18 -4.64
CA LYS A 199 -13.67 1.69 -3.67
C LYS A 199 -13.39 3.19 -3.81
N PHE A 200 -13.41 3.69 -5.04
CA PHE A 200 -13.20 5.11 -5.35
C PHE A 200 -14.50 5.93 -5.40
N GLY A 201 -15.65 5.31 -5.11
CA GLY A 201 -16.96 5.97 -5.25
C GLY A 201 -17.35 6.30 -6.69
N THR A 202 -16.73 5.69 -7.69
CA THR A 202 -17.02 5.90 -9.12
C THR A 202 -17.78 4.72 -9.73
N ILE A 203 -18.21 4.85 -10.98
CA ILE A 203 -19.03 3.84 -11.65
C ILE A 203 -18.22 3.11 -12.74
N TYR A 204 -18.33 1.78 -12.74
CA TYR A 204 -17.93 0.92 -13.84
C TYR A 204 -19.16 0.34 -14.54
N ASP A 205 -19.53 0.87 -15.72
CA ASP A 205 -20.74 0.39 -16.40
C ASP A 205 -20.72 0.62 -17.92
N VAL A 206 -21.39 -0.26 -18.67
CA VAL A 206 -21.55 -0.14 -20.11
C VAL A 206 -22.25 1.17 -20.53
N GLU A 207 -23.08 1.78 -19.69
CA GLU A 207 -23.67 3.10 -19.95
C GLU A 207 -22.61 4.20 -20.12
N VAL A 208 -21.42 4.04 -19.51
CA VAL A 208 -20.29 4.96 -19.72
C VAL A 208 -19.86 4.93 -21.18
N LYS A 209 -19.89 3.77 -21.84
CA LYS A 209 -19.60 3.63 -23.28
C LYS A 209 -20.58 4.41 -24.15
N GLU A 210 -21.82 4.61 -23.70
CA GLU A 210 -22.85 5.32 -24.48
C GLU A 210 -22.79 6.83 -24.27
N GLN A 211 -22.31 7.28 -23.10
CA GLN A 211 -22.28 8.69 -22.68
C GLN A 211 -20.87 9.24 -22.47
N PHE A 212 -19.87 8.61 -23.07
CA PHE A 212 -18.46 8.97 -22.87
C PHE A 212 -18.15 10.39 -23.36
N ILE A 213 -17.12 10.99 -22.77
CA ILE A 213 -16.58 12.29 -23.17
C ILE A 213 -15.32 12.11 -24.03
N GLY A 214 -15.15 13.01 -25.00
CA GLY A 214 -13.93 13.08 -25.81
C GLY A 214 -13.79 11.92 -26.81
N THR A 215 -12.56 11.47 -27.03
CA THR A 215 -12.24 10.29 -27.85
C THR A 215 -11.90 9.15 -26.90
N PRO A 216 -12.45 7.93 -27.07
CA PRO A 216 -12.10 6.81 -26.21
C PRO A 216 -10.60 6.55 -26.27
N ALA A 217 -9.98 6.37 -25.12
CA ALA A 217 -8.57 6.11 -25.03
C ALA A 217 -8.27 4.65 -25.41
N LYS A 218 -7.04 4.40 -25.85
CA LYS A 218 -6.51 3.05 -25.98
C LYS A 218 -5.71 2.73 -24.73
N PHE A 219 -5.97 1.57 -24.15
CA PHE A 219 -5.36 1.16 -22.89
C PHE A 219 -4.83 -0.26 -23.05
N THR A 220 -3.57 -0.47 -22.69
CA THR A 220 -2.97 -1.80 -22.71
C THR A 220 -3.39 -2.54 -21.45
N LEU A 221 -3.93 -3.75 -21.61
CA LEU A 221 -4.36 -4.62 -20.52
C LEU A 221 -3.72 -6.00 -20.67
N ASN A 222 -3.65 -6.70 -19.54
CA ASN A 222 -3.37 -8.12 -19.46
C ASN A 222 -4.34 -8.72 -18.43
N LEU A 223 -4.91 -9.89 -18.72
CA LEU A 223 -5.84 -10.55 -17.78
C LEU A 223 -5.13 -11.45 -16.76
N ASN A 224 -3.81 -11.63 -16.83
CA ASN A 224 -3.05 -12.20 -15.72
C ASN A 224 -2.93 -11.16 -14.60
N GLY A 225 -3.31 -11.52 -13.37
CA GLY A 225 -3.42 -10.59 -12.26
C GLY A 225 -2.13 -9.88 -11.92
N LYS A 226 -0.99 -10.59 -11.96
CA LYS A 226 0.32 -9.97 -11.73
C LYS A 226 0.64 -8.89 -12.77
N GLU A 227 0.45 -9.20 -14.04
CA GLU A 227 0.68 -8.23 -15.13
C GLU A 227 -0.34 -7.09 -15.11
N LEU A 228 -1.61 -7.37 -14.77
CA LEU A 228 -2.64 -6.35 -14.60
C LEU A 228 -2.27 -5.35 -13.50
N LYS A 229 -1.82 -5.87 -12.35
CA LYS A 229 -1.39 -5.07 -11.19
C LYS A 229 -0.20 -4.18 -11.54
N ASN A 230 0.80 -4.73 -12.24
CA ASN A 230 1.92 -3.95 -12.76
C ASN A 230 1.46 -2.83 -13.70
N ILE A 231 0.58 -3.14 -14.66
CA ILE A 231 0.05 -2.17 -15.62
C ILE A 231 -0.69 -1.03 -14.92
N ILE A 232 -1.55 -1.34 -13.94
CA ILE A 232 -2.31 -0.35 -13.18
C ILE A 232 -1.38 0.58 -12.41
N ASN A 233 -0.36 0.01 -11.75
CA ASN A 233 0.61 0.76 -10.97
C ASN A 233 1.48 1.66 -11.86
N ASP A 234 2.08 1.09 -12.91
CA ASP A 234 2.99 1.79 -13.82
C ASP A 234 2.30 2.93 -14.58
N GLN A 235 1.01 2.75 -14.92
CA GLN A 235 0.21 3.78 -15.60
C GLN A 235 -0.51 4.72 -14.64
N GLN A 236 -0.33 4.57 -13.32
CA GLN A 236 -0.99 5.39 -12.32
C GLN A 236 -2.52 5.42 -12.52
N PHE A 237 -3.11 4.28 -12.88
CA PHE A 237 -4.47 4.23 -13.39
C PHE A 237 -5.52 4.69 -12.36
N PHE A 238 -5.33 4.41 -11.08
CA PHE A 238 -6.26 4.83 -10.04
C PHE A 238 -6.25 6.35 -9.81
N TRP A 239 -5.10 7.01 -9.95
CA TRP A 239 -5.04 8.48 -9.97
C TRP A 239 -5.84 9.07 -11.13
N TYR A 240 -5.85 8.37 -12.26
CA TYR A 240 -6.67 8.76 -13.40
C TYR A 240 -8.18 8.61 -13.12
N ILE A 241 -8.60 7.61 -12.34
CA ILE A 241 -10.00 7.47 -11.88
C ILE A 241 -10.40 8.63 -10.98
N LEU A 242 -9.55 9.01 -10.01
CA LEU A 242 -9.84 10.04 -9.01
C LEU A 242 -9.88 11.47 -9.58
N TYR A 243 -9.00 11.78 -10.53
CA TYR A 243 -8.82 13.17 -10.99
C TYR A 243 -9.18 13.38 -12.46
N GLY A 244 -9.33 12.30 -13.22
CA GLY A 244 -9.71 12.35 -14.63
C GLY A 244 -8.68 13.10 -15.49
N PRO A 245 -9.04 13.37 -16.77
CA PRO A 245 -8.14 14.04 -17.71
C PRO A 245 -7.87 15.52 -17.37
N THR A 246 -8.67 16.13 -16.49
CA THR A 246 -8.49 17.54 -16.08
C THR A 246 -7.67 17.68 -14.80
N GLY A 247 -7.37 16.57 -14.11
CA GLY A 247 -6.63 16.59 -12.84
C GLY A 247 -7.46 17.15 -11.67
N SER A 248 -8.79 17.06 -11.72
CA SER A 248 -9.65 17.67 -10.69
C SER A 248 -11.02 17.01 -10.51
N ASN A 249 -11.43 16.10 -11.40
CA ASN A 249 -12.76 15.52 -11.33
C ASN A 249 -12.68 14.01 -11.53
N PRO A 250 -13.29 13.22 -10.64
CA PRO A 250 -13.33 11.78 -10.81
C PRO A 250 -14.08 11.40 -12.08
N VAL A 251 -13.78 10.22 -12.60
CA VAL A 251 -14.39 9.69 -13.82
C VAL A 251 -15.00 8.32 -13.57
N ASP A 252 -16.19 8.15 -14.14
CA ASP A 252 -16.75 6.81 -14.38
C ASP A 252 -16.08 6.23 -15.63
N ILE A 253 -15.84 4.93 -15.63
CA ILE A 253 -15.09 4.27 -16.69
C ILE A 253 -15.79 3.02 -17.22
N TYR A 254 -15.38 2.59 -18.42
CA TYR A 254 -15.70 1.27 -18.95
C TYR A 254 -14.64 0.82 -19.93
N PHE A 255 -14.22 -0.45 -19.85
CA PHE A 255 -13.35 -1.06 -20.85
C PHE A 255 -14.17 -1.80 -21.91
N GLY A 256 -14.12 -1.35 -23.15
CA GLY A 256 -14.58 -2.10 -24.30
C GLY A 256 -13.52 -3.09 -24.76
N ILE A 257 -13.76 -4.38 -24.51
CA ILE A 257 -12.95 -5.51 -24.97
C ILE A 257 -13.76 -6.27 -26.03
N ASP A 258 -13.16 -6.60 -27.17
CA ASP A 258 -13.80 -7.43 -28.21
C ASP A 258 -13.76 -8.90 -27.78
N GLU A 259 -14.90 -9.59 -27.83
CA GLU A 259 -15.04 -11.01 -27.46
C GLU A 259 -14.13 -11.94 -28.28
N ASN A 260 -13.72 -11.52 -29.48
CA ASN A 260 -12.85 -12.32 -30.36
C ASN A 260 -11.37 -11.98 -30.22
N LEU A 261 -11.01 -11.08 -29.30
CA LEU A 261 -9.64 -10.65 -29.09
C LEU A 261 -8.85 -11.74 -28.35
N ASP A 262 -7.60 -11.93 -28.75
CA ASP A 262 -6.64 -12.78 -28.02
C ASP A 262 -6.22 -12.07 -26.73
N THR A 263 -6.79 -12.49 -25.60
CA THR A 263 -6.52 -11.92 -24.26
C THR A 263 -5.48 -12.71 -23.46
N SER A 264 -4.78 -13.66 -24.08
CA SER A 264 -3.80 -14.51 -23.36
C SER A 264 -2.48 -13.82 -23.02
N ARG A 265 -2.33 -12.55 -23.42
CA ARG A 265 -1.15 -11.68 -23.31
C ARG A 265 -1.61 -10.24 -23.39
N ASP A 266 -0.67 -9.29 -23.33
CA ASP A 266 -0.98 -7.86 -23.50
C ASP A 266 -1.83 -7.60 -24.76
N PHE A 267 -2.93 -6.89 -24.57
CA PHE A 267 -3.85 -6.50 -25.63
C PHE A 267 -4.35 -5.07 -25.44
N GLU A 268 -4.83 -4.47 -26.52
CA GLU A 268 -5.35 -3.11 -26.49
C GLU A 268 -6.87 -3.13 -26.29
N ALA A 269 -7.33 -2.59 -25.17
CA ALA A 269 -8.73 -2.32 -24.90
C ALA A 269 -9.08 -0.86 -25.21
N THR A 270 -10.37 -0.61 -25.41
CA THR A 270 -10.87 0.76 -25.57
C THR A 270 -11.42 1.25 -24.23
N LEU A 271 -10.84 2.31 -23.67
CA LEU A 271 -11.29 2.92 -22.43
C LEU A 271 -12.26 4.06 -22.72
N PHE A 272 -13.48 3.92 -22.23
CA PHE A 272 -14.51 4.95 -22.23
C PHE A 272 -14.52 5.61 -20.87
N ILE A 273 -14.66 6.93 -20.85
CA ILE A 273 -14.70 7.73 -19.62
C ILE A 273 -15.84 8.72 -19.69
N ARG A 274 -16.43 9.08 -18.55
CA ARG A 274 -17.27 10.27 -18.38
C ARG A 274 -16.98 10.88 -17.02
N PHE A 275 -17.19 12.19 -16.87
CA PHE A 275 -17.08 12.78 -15.53
C PHE A 275 -18.11 12.17 -14.60
N HIS A 276 -17.64 11.73 -13.43
CA HIS A 276 -18.50 11.22 -12.38
C HIS A 276 -19.49 12.31 -11.95
N LYS A 277 -20.73 11.91 -11.71
CA LYS A 277 -21.76 12.79 -11.16
C LYS A 277 -22.14 12.23 -9.80
N GLU A 278 -21.92 13.03 -8.77
CA GLU A 278 -22.46 12.72 -7.45
C GLU A 278 -23.99 12.58 -7.59
N ASN A 279 -24.52 11.44 -7.16
CA ASN A 279 -25.95 11.24 -7.07
C ASN A 279 -26.46 12.11 -5.91
N ASN A 280 -27.09 13.25 -6.22
CA ASN A 280 -27.86 14.06 -5.27
C ASN A 280 -29.04 13.30 -4.68
#